data_AF-A0A497JGG4-F1
#
_entry.id   AF-A0A497JGG4-F1
#
_cell.length_a   1.000
_cell.length_b   1.000
_cell.length_c   1.000
_cell.angle_alpha   90.00
_cell.angle_beta   90.00
_cell.angle_gamma   90.00
#
_symmetry.space_group_name_H-M   'P 1'
#
loop_
_entity.id
_entity.type
_entity.pdbx_description
1 polymer ?
#
loop_
_entity_poly.entity_id
_entity_poly.type
_entity_poly.pdbx_seq_one_letter_code
_entity_poly.pdbx_strand_id
1 'polypeptide(L)'
;CIANRNWLENILNVFRKSSDVVGVEGKVVTDNPKPLFSSAPENLTGGNFTGCNSAYRKDVLKKIGGYDERFFAIRDDSDIAFRAMSEGRIVFAPNAIVKHPPFKSRSITLFETA
;
A
#
# COMPACT_ATOMS: atom_id res chain seq x y z
N CYS A 1 -7.10 5.92 -5.18
CA CYS A 1 -7.50 5.10 -4.03
C CYS A 1 -8.63 5.75 -3.25
N ILE A 2 -9.57 4.97 -2.73
CA ILE A 2 -10.67 5.45 -1.89
C ILE A 2 -10.58 4.71 -0.55
N ALA A 3 -10.22 5.42 0.52
CA ALA A 3 -10.15 4.85 1.86
C ALA A 3 -11.55 4.65 2.45
N ASN A 4 -11.75 3.55 3.17
CA ASN A 4 -12.97 3.35 3.95
C ASN A 4 -13.12 4.44 5.03
N ARG A 5 -14.36 4.77 5.42
CA ARG A 5 -14.65 5.80 6.44
C ARG A 5 -13.88 5.59 7.75
N ASN A 6 -13.72 4.35 8.22
CA ASN A 6 -13.02 4.03 9.47
C ASN A 6 -11.51 3.73 9.26
N TRP A 7 -10.96 4.00 8.08
CA TRP A 7 -9.58 3.66 7.74
C TRP A 7 -8.56 4.21 8.73
N LEU A 8 -8.62 5.52 9.02
CA LEU A 8 -7.69 6.17 9.93
C LEU A 8 -7.82 5.63 11.36
N GLU A 9 -9.05 5.45 11.84
CA GLU A 9 -9.33 4.89 13.17
C GLU A 9 -8.73 3.49 13.32
N ASN A 10 -8.91 2.63 12.31
CA ASN A 10 -8.37 1.28 12.30
C ASN A 10 -6.83 1.27 12.33
N ILE A 11 -6.16 2.19 11.62
CA ILE A 11 -4.70 2.36 11.68
C ILE A 11 -4.25 2.84 13.06
N LEU A 12 -4.90 3.88 13.59
CA LEU A 12 -4.55 4.44 14.90
C LEU A 12 -4.73 3.42 16.03
N ASN A 13 -5.77 2.60 15.96
CA ASN A 13 -6.01 1.54 16.93
C ASN A 13 -4.88 0.49 16.93
N VAL A 14 -4.22 0.23 15.81
CA VAL A 14 -3.03 -0.63 15.77
C VAL A 14 -1.85 0.04 16.49
N PHE A 15 -1.54 1.29 16.14
CA PHE A 15 -0.42 2.02 16.77
C PHE A 15 -0.61 2.29 18.27
N ARG A 16 -1.84 2.38 18.75
CA ARG A 16 -2.17 2.56 20.18
C ARG A 16 -2.02 1.28 20.99
N LYS A 17 -2.21 0.11 20.37
CA LYS A 17 -2.12 -1.18 21.05
C LYS A 17 -0.69 -1.57 21.42
N SER A 18 0.29 -1.13 20.63
CA SER A 18 1.69 -1.39 20.95
C SER A 18 2.65 -0.36 20.38
N SER A 19 3.63 0.04 21.20
CA SER A 19 4.69 0.99 20.83
C SER A 19 5.72 0.38 19.88
N ASP A 20 5.90 -0.95 19.90
CA ASP A 20 6.85 -1.70 19.06
C ASP A 20 6.39 -1.85 17.59
N VAL A 21 5.14 -1.49 17.29
CA VAL A 21 4.62 -1.42 15.92
C VAL A 21 5.05 -0.10 15.31
N VAL A 22 5.90 -0.17 14.29
CA VAL A 22 6.48 0.97 13.59
C VAL A 22 5.79 1.26 12.26
N GLY A 23 5.07 0.29 11.73
CA GLY A 23 4.28 0.44 10.50
C GLY A 23 3.02 -0.41 10.48
N VAL A 24 2.10 -0.03 9.60
CA VAL A 24 0.85 -0.71 9.34
C VAL A 24 0.70 -0.87 7.83
N GLU A 25 0.37 -2.07 7.39
CA GLU A 25 -0.06 -2.35 6.03
C GLU A 25 -1.57 -2.65 6.06
N GLY A 26 -2.34 -1.97 5.22
CA GLY A 26 -3.79 -2.16 5.18
C GLY A 26 -4.25 -3.06 4.03
N LYS A 27 -5.50 -3.50 4.12
CA LYS A 27 -6.16 -4.30 3.08
C LYS A 27 -6.44 -3.47 1.83
N VAL A 28 -6.01 -3.95 0.67
CA VAL A 28 -6.29 -3.32 -0.63
C VAL A 28 -7.21 -4.23 -1.42
N VAL A 29 -8.36 -3.68 -1.83
CA VAL A 29 -9.37 -4.36 -2.65
C VAL A 29 -9.60 -3.60 -3.95
N THR A 30 -10.05 -4.29 -4.98
CA THR A 30 -10.46 -3.67 -6.24
C THR A 30 -11.81 -4.24 -6.69
N ASP A 31 -12.28 -3.88 -7.88
CA ASP A 31 -13.53 -4.40 -8.44
C ASP A 31 -13.41 -5.90 -8.73
N ASN A 32 -14.45 -6.66 -8.40
CA ASN A 32 -14.52 -8.09 -8.66
C ASN A 32 -15.90 -8.44 -9.26
N PRO A 33 -15.98 -8.93 -10.53
CA PRO A 33 -14.84 -9.17 -11.43
C PRO A 33 -14.16 -7.85 -11.85
N LYS A 34 -12.84 -7.90 -12.06
CA LYS A 34 -12.10 -6.76 -12.64
C LYS A 34 -12.59 -6.54 -14.08
N PRO A 35 -12.73 -5.29 -14.55
CA PRO A 35 -13.02 -5.01 -15.96
C PRO A 35 -12.02 -5.71 -16.88
N LEU A 36 -12.48 -6.13 -18.07
CA LEU A 36 -11.61 -6.71 -19.09
C LEU A 36 -10.47 -5.73 -19.43
N PHE A 37 -9.25 -6.26 -19.62
CA PHE A 37 -8.07 -5.45 -19.91
C PHE A 37 -7.80 -4.40 -18.82
N SER A 38 -7.88 -4.80 -17.54
CA SER A 38 -7.53 -3.93 -16.42
C SER A 38 -6.68 -4.62 -15.37
N SER A 39 -5.88 -3.83 -14.66
CA SER A 39 -5.06 -4.29 -13.54
C SER A 39 -5.21 -3.36 -12.34
N ALA A 40 -5.11 -3.94 -11.14
CA ALA A 40 -5.03 -3.21 -9.89
C ALA A 40 -4.31 -4.08 -8.85
N PRO A 41 -3.52 -3.46 -7.97
CA PRO A 41 -2.93 -4.16 -6.83
C PRO A 41 -4.03 -4.66 -5.90
N GLU A 42 -3.80 -5.82 -5.29
CA GLU A 42 -4.62 -6.36 -4.22
C GLU A 42 -3.72 -6.78 -3.07
N ASN A 43 -4.24 -6.62 -1.86
CA ASN A 43 -3.57 -7.04 -0.65
C ASN A 43 -4.60 -7.51 0.36
N LEU A 44 -4.84 -8.82 0.38
CA LEU A 44 -5.90 -9.42 1.19
C LEU A 44 -5.38 -9.95 2.53
N THR A 45 -4.09 -10.30 2.60
CA THR A 45 -3.46 -11.03 3.70
C THR A 45 -2.23 -10.33 4.30
N GLY A 46 -1.79 -9.21 3.72
CA GLY A 46 -0.54 -8.55 4.08
C GLY A 46 0.69 -9.19 3.43
N GLY A 47 1.85 -8.53 3.62
CA GLY A 47 3.14 -8.93 3.06
C GLY A 47 3.46 -8.34 1.69
N ASN A 48 2.54 -7.55 1.11
CA ASN A 48 2.73 -6.93 -0.20
C ASN A 48 3.35 -5.53 -0.09
N PHE A 49 3.26 -4.91 1.09
CA PHE A 49 3.74 -3.57 1.43
C PHE A 49 3.28 -2.48 0.46
N THR A 50 2.07 -2.61 -0.09
CA THR A 50 1.57 -1.67 -1.10
C THR A 50 1.52 -0.24 -0.56
N GLY A 51 2.19 0.70 -1.22
CA GLY A 51 2.30 2.09 -0.78
C GLY A 51 0.95 2.78 -0.63
N CYS A 52 0.00 2.41 -1.50
CA CYS A 52 -1.34 2.97 -1.53
C CYS A 52 -2.17 2.72 -0.26
N ASN A 53 -1.72 1.84 0.64
CA ASN A 53 -2.36 1.58 1.92
C ASN A 53 -1.33 1.18 2.99
N SER A 54 -0.39 2.07 3.27
CA SER A 54 0.61 1.91 4.32
C SER A 54 0.63 3.13 5.26
N ALA A 55 1.07 2.91 6.50
CA ALA A 55 1.30 3.98 7.46
C ALA A 55 2.54 3.65 8.31
N TYR A 56 3.33 4.66 8.65
CA TYR A 56 4.55 4.50 9.43
C TYR A 56 4.62 5.56 10.53
N ARG A 57 5.32 5.25 11.62
CA ARG A 57 5.64 6.28 12.62
C ARG A 57 6.62 7.29 12.02
N LYS A 58 6.38 8.58 12.30
CA LYS A 58 7.15 9.68 11.71
C LYS A 58 8.61 9.70 12.16
N ASP A 59 8.86 9.37 13.42
CA ASP A 59 10.20 9.24 13.99
C ASP A 59 10.99 8.11 13.33
N VAL A 60 10.36 6.97 13.09
CA VAL A 60 10.97 5.85 12.34
C VAL A 60 11.31 6.27 10.92
N LEU A 61 10.38 6.90 10.19
CA LEU A 61 10.65 7.40 8.83
C LEU A 61 11.84 8.37 8.80
N LYS A 62 11.92 9.29 9.76
CA LYS A 62 13.06 10.21 9.88
C LYS A 62 14.37 9.47 10.16
N LYS A 63 14.34 8.47 11.05
CA LYS A 63 15.50 7.67 11.43
C LYS A 63 16.06 6.89 10.25
N ILE A 64 15.19 6.28 9.43
CA ILE A 64 15.62 5.46 8.28
C ILE A 64 15.89 6.27 7.00
N GLY A 65 15.72 7.60 7.04
CA GLY A 65 15.99 8.48 5.89
C GLY A 65 14.84 8.63 4.89
N GLY A 66 13.62 8.21 5.22
CA GLY A 66 12.45 8.36 4.34
C GLY A 66 12.44 7.40 3.14
N TYR A 67 11.76 7.80 2.06
CA TYR A 67 11.79 7.07 0.78
C TYR A 67 13.10 7.37 0.04
N ASP A 68 13.62 6.36 -0.66
CA ASP A 68 14.81 6.52 -1.48
C ASP A 68 14.42 6.94 -2.90
N GLU A 69 14.70 8.20 -3.25
CA GLU A 69 14.34 8.82 -4.54
C GLU A 69 15.07 8.20 -5.75
N ARG A 70 16.03 7.30 -5.53
CA ARG A 70 16.65 6.52 -6.62
C ARG A 70 15.68 5.50 -7.24
N PHE A 71 14.65 5.09 -6.49
CA PHE A 71 13.56 4.28 -7.05
C PHE A 71 12.60 5.16 -7.84
N PHE A 72 12.57 4.98 -9.16
CA PHE A 72 11.76 5.82 -10.05
C PHE A 72 10.32 5.30 -10.27
N ALA A 73 10.09 3.99 -10.18
CA ALA A 73 8.82 3.40 -10.60
C ALA A 73 8.33 2.21 -9.76
N ILE A 74 9.25 1.44 -9.16
CA ILE A 74 8.92 0.24 -8.42
C ILE A 74 9.88 0.07 -7.24
N ARG A 75 9.44 -0.70 -6.23
CA ARG A 75 10.23 -1.19 -5.08
C ARG A 75 10.54 -0.19 -3.96
N ASP A 76 10.22 1.09 -4.14
CA ASP A 76 10.28 2.11 -3.08
C ASP A 76 9.45 1.69 -1.84
N ASP A 77 8.26 1.15 -2.08
CA ASP A 77 7.35 0.58 -1.09
C ASP A 77 7.97 -0.56 -0.26
N SER A 78 8.62 -1.51 -0.94
CA SER A 78 9.27 -2.65 -0.28
C SER A 78 10.54 -2.24 0.46
N ASP A 79 11.32 -1.34 -0.13
CA ASP A 79 12.55 -0.82 0.46
C ASP A 79 12.27 -0.10 1.79
N ILE A 80 11.30 0.81 1.81
CA ILE A 80 10.95 1.53 3.04
C ILE A 80 10.37 0.59 4.10
N ALA A 81 9.59 -0.42 3.70
CA ALA A 81 9.06 -1.41 4.62
C ALA A 81 10.19 -2.24 5.25
N PHE A 82 11.15 -2.73 4.47
CA PHE A 82 12.27 -3.52 4.99
C PHE A 82 13.20 -2.71 5.89
N ARG A 83 13.47 -1.45 5.56
CA ARG A 83 14.22 -0.55 6.45
C ARG A 83 13.44 -0.23 7.72
N ALA A 84 12.13 -0.03 7.66
CA ALA A 84 11.33 0.15 8.86
C ALA A 84 11.29 -1.12 9.73
N MET A 85 11.34 -2.32 9.14
CA MET A 85 11.37 -3.59 9.89
C MET A 85 12.61 -3.77 10.76
N SER A 86 13.73 -3.11 10.44
CA SER A 86 14.90 -3.13 11.34
C SER A 86 14.69 -2.29 12.61
N GLU A 87 13.65 -1.46 12.66
CA GLU A 87 13.31 -0.58 13.79
C GLU A 87 12.14 -1.11 14.63
N GLY A 88 11.37 -2.08 14.11
CA GLY A 88 10.25 -2.69 14.81
C GLY A 88 9.31 -3.42 13.87
N ARG A 89 8.10 -3.74 14.32
CA ARG A 89 7.17 -4.57 13.54
C ARG A 89 6.28 -3.75 12.60
N ILE A 90 6.07 -4.27 11.40
CA ILE A 90 4.97 -3.85 10.52
C ILE A 90 3.83 -4.85 10.68
N VAL A 91 2.60 -4.37 10.89
CA VAL A 91 1.43 -5.22 11.13
C VAL A 91 0.39 -5.05 10.03
N PHE A 92 -0.18 -6.16 9.57
CA PHE A 92 -1.33 -6.12 8.67
C PHE A 92 -2.62 -5.76 9.42
N ALA A 93 -3.33 -4.73 8.95
CA ALA A 93 -4.60 -4.26 9.48
C ALA A 93 -5.75 -4.59 8.52
N PRO A 94 -6.47 -5.72 8.70
CA PRO A 94 -7.49 -6.18 7.75
C PRO A 94 -8.70 -5.26 7.63
N ASN A 95 -8.91 -4.38 8.62
CA ASN A 95 -10.00 -3.40 8.67
C ASN A 95 -9.58 -2.02 8.13
N ALA A 96 -8.28 -1.76 7.94
CA ALA A 96 -7.79 -0.56 7.27
C ALA A 96 -7.90 -0.78 5.75
N ILE A 97 -9.10 -0.56 5.21
CA ILE A 97 -9.42 -0.93 3.82
C ILE A 97 -9.28 0.28 2.90
N VAL A 98 -8.61 0.07 1.77
CA VAL A 98 -8.56 0.99 0.63
C VAL A 98 -9.09 0.27 -0.61
N LYS A 99 -10.02 0.91 -1.32
CA LYS A 99 -10.42 0.50 -2.67
C LYS A 99 -9.49 1.13 -3.71
N HIS A 100 -8.78 0.30 -4.46
CA HIS A 100 -7.95 0.72 -5.57
C HIS A 100 -8.76 0.65 -6.88
N PRO A 101 -8.92 1.76 -7.63
CA PRO A 101 -9.59 1.70 -8.93
C PRO A 101 -8.76 0.90 -9.93
N PRO A 102 -9.39 0.09 -10.81
CA PRO A 102 -8.68 -0.60 -11.88
C PRO A 102 -8.08 0.40 -12.88
N PHE A 103 -6.83 0.17 -13.28
CA PHE A 103 -6.23 0.83 -14.42
C PHE A 103 -6.58 0.05 -15.69
N LYS A 104 -7.10 0.71 -16.71
CA LYS A 104 -7.23 0.09 -18.03
C LYS A 104 -5.82 -0.11 -18.59
N SER A 105 -5.49 -1.33 -19.00
CA SER A 105 -4.31 -1.53 -19.83
C SER A 105 -4.50 -0.72 -21.10
N ARG A 106 -3.51 0.10 -21.45
CA ARG A 106 -3.45 0.68 -22.80
C ARG A 106 -3.15 -0.47 -23.76
N SER A 107 -4.19 -1.17 -24.19
CA SER A 107 -4.09 -2.19 -25.22
C SER A 107 -3.83 -1.48 -26.55
N ILE A 108 -2.66 -1.79 -27.12
CA ILE A 108 -2.27 -1.71 -28.53
C ILE A 108 -3.29 -1.06 -29.46
N THR A 109 -2.94 0.09 -30.03
CA THR A 109 -3.52 0.63 -31.26
C THR A 109 -3.20 -0.32 -32.43
N LEU A 110 -3.80 -1.49 -32.48
CA LEU A 110 -3.87 -2.32 -33.67
C LEU A 110 -5.20 -1.94 -34.32
N PHE A 111 -5.14 -1.30 -35.48
CA PHE A 111 -6.27 -0.86 -36.34
C PHE A 111 -6.82 0.56 -36.15
N GLU A 112 -5.97 1.59 -36.00
CA GLU A 112 -6.34 2.98 -36.40
C GLU A 112 -5.54 3.47 -37.63
N THR A 113 -5.14 2.56 -38.52
CA THR A 113 -4.71 2.91 -39.88
C THR A 113 -5.29 1.90 -40.87
N ALA A 114 -6.49 2.20 -41.35
CA ALA A 114 -7.03 1.70 -42.62
C ALA A 114 -7.92 2.80 -43.21
#